data_AF-A0A4V3SJW2-F1
#
_entry.id   AF-A0A4V3SJW2-F1
#
_cell.length_a   1.000
_cell.length_b   1.000
_cell.length_c   1.000
_cell.angle_alpha   90.00
_cell.angle_beta   90.00
_cell.angle_gamma   90.00
#
_symmetry.space_group_name_H-M   'P 1'
#
loop_
_entity.id
_entity.type
_entity.pdbx_description
1 polymer ?
#
loop_
_entity_poly.entity_id
_entity_poly.type
_entity_poly.pdbx_seq_one_letter_code
_entity_poly.pdbx_strand_id
1 'polypeptide(L)'
;MSVAAVQQPDSSTRDGVRSLEFRLRRIEYLLAGTCEDPAGELEALDSAGRDSLVIPRLAALDRKLAGIIKDSPAMQELLQLHNDYPELFKAPAPYANQSDTLEPPEKAAVVLASAPEYQAASSQLSSVMDSPLPDTATLTRLIDLFPRIRTAEQRQQSQTERLAGLRKRSAVLLEKWYLVGIEGVNDCFMEWDERTFAVEKVIQRRQRRRQEAEVLEA
;
A
#
# COMPACT_ATOMS: atom_id res chain seq x y z
N MET A 1 -35.49 -82.10 29.70
CA MET A 1 -36.38 -81.38 28.76
C MET A 1 -36.38 -79.92 29.19
N SER A 2 -35.36 -79.12 28.86
CA SER A 2 -35.22 -78.33 27.62
C SER A 2 -36.54 -77.74 27.13
N VAL A 3 -36.77 -76.43 27.36
CA VAL A 3 -37.30 -75.47 26.38
C VAL A 3 -36.88 -74.04 26.79
N ALA A 4 -36.11 -73.42 25.89
CA ALA A 4 -35.96 -71.99 25.58
C ALA A 4 -35.64 -70.98 26.69
N ALA A 5 -34.35 -70.67 26.82
CA ALA A 5 -33.88 -69.33 27.10
C ALA A 5 -34.42 -68.37 26.02
N VAL A 6 -35.49 -67.65 26.34
CA VAL A 6 -35.93 -66.50 25.55
C VAL A 6 -34.94 -65.38 25.82
N GLN A 7 -33.95 -65.31 24.92
CA GLN A 7 -33.03 -64.20 24.75
C GLN A 7 -33.85 -62.89 24.74
N GLN A 8 -33.74 -62.09 25.81
CA GLN A 8 -34.30 -60.74 25.81
C GLN A 8 -33.54 -59.91 24.77
N PRO A 9 -34.20 -59.34 23.75
CA PRO A 9 -33.55 -58.39 22.87
C PRO A 9 -33.24 -57.10 23.66
N ASP A 10 -31.95 -56.87 23.82
CA ASP A 10 -31.30 -55.61 23.49
C ASP A 10 -31.48 -54.41 24.45
N SER A 11 -30.93 -54.47 25.67
CA SER A 11 -30.73 -53.25 26.49
C SER A 11 -29.74 -52.27 25.84
N SER A 12 -28.67 -52.76 25.23
CA SER A 12 -27.67 -51.94 24.53
C SER A 12 -28.22 -51.26 23.27
N THR A 13 -29.13 -51.90 22.53
CA THR A 13 -29.77 -51.23 21.38
C THR A 13 -30.76 -50.18 21.86
N ARG A 14 -31.49 -50.42 22.97
CA ARG A 14 -32.36 -49.42 23.58
C ARG A 14 -31.59 -48.20 24.09
N ASP A 15 -30.42 -48.41 24.68
CA ASP A 15 -29.54 -47.31 25.13
C ASP A 15 -28.91 -46.55 23.94
N GLY A 16 -28.53 -47.28 22.88
CA GLY A 16 -28.08 -46.68 21.62
C GLY A 16 -29.15 -45.84 20.95
N VAL A 17 -30.40 -46.33 20.91
CA VAL A 17 -31.57 -45.62 20.37
C VAL A 17 -31.88 -44.38 21.21
N ARG A 18 -31.82 -44.47 22.54
CA ARG A 18 -31.99 -43.29 23.43
C ARG A 18 -30.90 -42.24 23.24
N SER A 19 -29.65 -42.64 23.05
CA SER A 19 -28.53 -41.73 22.75
C SER A 19 -28.72 -41.05 21.40
N LEU A 20 -29.14 -41.80 20.37
CA LEU A 20 -29.48 -41.26 19.06
C LEU A 20 -30.67 -40.31 19.14
N GLU A 21 -31.72 -40.67 19.87
CA GLU A 21 -32.90 -39.84 20.09
C GLU A 21 -32.54 -38.54 20.80
N PHE A 22 -31.72 -38.59 21.85
CA PHE A 22 -31.23 -37.39 22.53
C PHE A 22 -30.41 -36.50 21.60
N ARG A 23 -29.52 -37.08 20.79
CA ARG A 23 -28.73 -36.33 19.81
C ARG A 23 -29.60 -35.73 18.71
N LEU A 24 -30.62 -36.45 18.25
CA LEU A 24 -31.52 -36.00 17.20
C LEU A 24 -32.42 -34.87 17.71
N ARG A 25 -32.99 -35.01 18.92
CA ARG A 25 -33.69 -33.92 19.62
C ARG A 25 -32.81 -32.70 19.86
N ARG A 26 -31.51 -32.90 20.13
CA ARG A 26 -30.56 -31.79 20.27
C ARG A 26 -30.27 -31.09 18.94
N ILE A 27 -30.17 -31.84 17.85
CA ILE A 27 -30.00 -31.26 16.50
C ILE A 27 -31.28 -30.52 16.08
N GLU A 28 -32.44 -31.09 16.37
CA GLU A 28 -33.74 -30.48 16.13
C GLU A 28 -33.92 -29.19 16.95
N TYR A 29 -33.56 -29.20 18.23
CA TYR A 29 -33.52 -28.00 19.06
C TYR A 29 -32.57 -26.94 18.51
N LEU A 30 -31.39 -27.33 18.02
CA LEU A 30 -30.45 -26.41 17.39
C LEU A 30 -30.98 -25.85 16.06
N LEU A 31 -31.89 -26.57 15.39
CA LEU A 31 -32.46 -26.18 14.09
C LEU A 31 -33.78 -25.41 14.21
N ALA A 32 -34.55 -25.60 15.29
CA ALA A 32 -35.86 -24.96 15.50
C ALA A 32 -35.82 -23.86 16.58
N GLY A 33 -34.91 -23.95 17.56
CA GLY A 33 -34.67 -22.92 18.57
C GLY A 33 -35.62 -22.88 19.76
N THR A 34 -36.76 -23.59 19.71
CA THR A 34 -37.71 -23.78 20.83
C THR A 34 -38.33 -25.16 20.69
N CYS A 35 -38.49 -25.93 21.77
CA CYS A 35 -39.27 -27.16 21.70
C CYS A 35 -39.84 -27.52 23.08
N GLU A 36 -41.16 -27.45 23.21
CA GLU A 36 -41.90 -28.24 24.20
C GLU A 36 -42.66 -29.41 23.55
N ASP A 37 -43.01 -29.35 22.25
CA ASP A 37 -43.69 -30.46 21.52
C ASP A 37 -43.23 -30.60 20.05
N PRO A 38 -42.44 -31.64 19.70
CA PRO A 38 -41.84 -31.78 18.35
C PRO A 38 -42.82 -32.19 17.25
N ALA A 39 -43.95 -32.82 17.59
CA ALA A 39 -44.91 -33.30 16.59
C ALA A 39 -45.83 -32.19 16.05
N GLY A 40 -46.22 -31.23 16.89
CA GLY A 40 -47.09 -30.12 16.49
C GLY A 40 -46.35 -29.01 15.75
N GLU A 41 -45.07 -28.78 16.08
CA GLU A 41 -44.25 -27.78 15.42
C GLU A 41 -43.73 -28.23 14.04
N LEU A 42 -43.63 -29.55 13.78
CA LEU A 42 -43.29 -30.07 12.47
C LEU A 42 -44.40 -29.82 11.44
N GLU A 43 -45.67 -29.96 11.83
CA GLU A 43 -46.82 -29.57 10.99
C GLU A 43 -46.98 -28.04 10.88
N ALA A 44 -46.57 -27.30 11.91
CA ALA A 44 -46.49 -25.85 11.85
C ALA A 44 -45.36 -25.36 10.93
N LEU A 45 -44.25 -26.10 10.78
CA LEU A 45 -43.14 -25.83 9.85
C LEU A 45 -43.51 -26.13 8.39
N ASP A 46 -44.36 -27.12 8.14
CA ASP A 46 -44.90 -27.40 6.80
C ASP A 46 -45.90 -26.32 6.34
N SER A 47 -46.61 -25.68 7.28
CA SER A 47 -47.60 -24.62 7.01
C SER A 47 -47.04 -23.19 7.10
N ALA A 48 -46.06 -22.94 7.98
CA ALA A 48 -45.26 -21.73 8.02
C ALA A 48 -44.11 -21.87 7.02
N GLY A 49 -44.45 -21.63 5.75
CA GLY A 49 -43.59 -21.84 4.59
C GLY A 49 -42.11 -21.51 4.81
N ARG A 50 -41.26 -22.21 4.05
CA ARG A 50 -39.78 -22.31 3.99
C ARG A 50 -38.91 -21.13 4.50
N ASP A 51 -39.46 -19.97 4.78
CA ASP A 51 -38.83 -18.78 5.32
C ASP A 51 -38.62 -18.83 6.86
N SER A 52 -39.27 -19.77 7.56
CA SER A 52 -39.10 -20.01 9.01
C SER A 52 -37.86 -20.86 9.36
N LEU A 53 -37.29 -21.56 8.38
CA LEU A 53 -36.13 -22.43 8.55
C LEU A 53 -34.88 -21.62 8.97
N VAL A 54 -33.99 -22.20 9.78
CA VAL A 54 -32.76 -21.54 10.25
C VAL A 54 -31.80 -21.19 9.11
N ILE A 55 -31.77 -22.00 8.05
CA ILE A 55 -30.88 -21.80 6.90
C ILE A 55 -31.16 -20.47 6.17
N PRO A 56 -32.40 -20.15 5.74
CA PRO A 56 -32.68 -18.85 5.12
C PRO A 56 -32.50 -17.67 6.08
N ARG A 57 -32.74 -17.84 7.38
CA ARG A 57 -32.45 -16.80 8.39
C ARG A 57 -30.95 -16.54 8.53
N LEU A 58 -30.14 -17.60 8.56
CA LEU A 58 -28.68 -17.50 8.58
C LEU A 58 -28.17 -16.85 7.31
N ALA A 59 -28.70 -17.22 6.14
CA ALA A 59 -28.36 -16.58 4.87
C ALA A 59 -28.77 -15.10 4.84
N ALA A 60 -29.90 -14.72 5.44
CA ALA A 60 -30.31 -13.32 5.56
C ALA A 60 -29.40 -12.52 6.50
N LEU A 61 -28.95 -13.13 7.62
CA LEU A 61 -27.98 -12.52 8.53
C LEU A 61 -26.61 -12.38 7.87
N ASP A 62 -26.16 -13.39 7.15
CA ASP A 62 -24.88 -13.36 6.43
C ASP A 62 -24.87 -12.26 5.36
N ARG A 63 -25.97 -12.08 4.62
CA ARG A 63 -26.13 -10.94 3.70
C ARG A 63 -26.07 -9.59 4.42
N LYS A 64 -26.69 -9.47 5.59
CA LYS A 64 -26.65 -8.23 6.39
C LYS A 64 -25.26 -7.96 6.94
N LEU A 65 -24.57 -8.98 7.45
CA LEU A 65 -23.19 -8.87 7.94
C LEU A 65 -22.23 -8.53 6.81
N ALA A 66 -22.36 -9.16 5.64
CA ALA A 66 -21.61 -8.82 4.45
C ALA A 66 -21.87 -7.38 3.97
N GLY A 67 -23.08 -6.85 4.19
CA GLY A 67 -23.38 -5.43 3.98
C GLY A 67 -22.60 -4.52 4.94
N ILE A 68 -22.66 -4.82 6.24
CA ILE A 68 -21.96 -4.05 7.29
C ILE A 68 -20.44 -4.05 7.08
N ILE A 69 -19.87 -5.19 6.67
CA ILE A 69 -18.44 -5.29 6.34
C ILE A 69 -18.08 -4.39 5.15
N LYS A 70 -18.96 -4.24 4.15
CA LYS A 70 -18.72 -3.35 3.00
C LYS A 70 -18.84 -1.87 3.38
N ASP A 71 -19.79 -1.55 4.25
CA ASP A 71 -20.11 -0.17 4.62
C ASP A 71 -19.13 0.43 5.65
N SER A 72 -18.47 -0.40 6.46
CA SER A 72 -17.54 0.06 7.51
C SER A 72 -16.08 -0.34 7.22
N PRO A 73 -15.17 0.62 6.98
CA PRO A 73 -13.75 0.32 6.75
C PRO A 73 -13.06 -0.28 7.99
N ALA A 74 -13.48 0.12 9.19
CA ALA A 74 -12.95 -0.43 10.45
C ALA A 74 -13.22 -1.93 10.61
N MET A 75 -14.36 -2.41 10.11
CA MET A 75 -14.69 -3.85 10.15
C MET A 75 -13.83 -4.64 9.16
N GLN A 76 -13.48 -4.05 8.02
CA GLN A 76 -12.56 -4.67 7.06
C GLN A 76 -11.15 -4.78 7.63
N GLU A 77 -10.66 -3.72 8.29
CA GLU A 77 -9.38 -3.72 8.97
C GLU A 77 -9.33 -4.76 10.11
N LEU A 78 -10.41 -4.90 10.88
CA LEU A 78 -10.50 -5.90 11.94
C LEU A 78 -10.50 -7.33 11.40
N LEU A 79 -11.18 -7.59 10.27
CA LEU A 79 -11.17 -8.89 9.60
C LEU A 79 -9.81 -9.21 8.98
N GLN A 80 -9.12 -8.22 8.41
CA GLN A 80 -7.74 -8.37 7.95
C GLN A 80 -6.82 -8.71 9.13
N LEU A 81 -6.94 -7.96 10.24
CA LEU A 81 -6.18 -8.20 11.46
C LEU A 81 -6.47 -9.60 12.05
N HIS A 82 -7.72 -10.05 12.01
CA HIS A 82 -8.11 -11.39 12.47
C HIS A 82 -7.51 -12.51 11.59
N ASN A 83 -7.49 -12.32 10.27
CA ASN A 83 -6.93 -13.29 9.33
C ASN A 83 -5.40 -13.34 9.40
N ASP A 84 -4.75 -12.17 9.52
CA ASP A 84 -3.29 -12.06 9.58
C ASP A 84 -2.76 -12.54 10.93
N TYR A 85 -3.54 -12.32 12.00
CA TYR A 85 -3.15 -12.66 13.37
C TYR A 85 -4.29 -13.34 14.15
N PRO A 86 -4.63 -14.59 13.80
CA PRO A 86 -5.65 -15.35 14.54
C PRO A 86 -5.25 -15.60 16.00
N GLU A 87 -3.96 -15.54 16.31
CA GLU A 87 -3.41 -15.68 17.67
C GLU A 87 -3.74 -14.49 18.59
N LEU A 88 -4.06 -13.31 18.06
CA LEU A 88 -4.47 -12.16 18.88
C LEU A 88 -5.90 -12.32 19.45
N PHE A 89 -6.72 -13.14 18.79
CA PHE A 89 -8.15 -13.27 19.11
C PHE A 89 -8.53 -14.64 19.67
N LYS A 90 -7.62 -15.62 19.63
CA LYS A 90 -7.73 -16.79 20.49
C LYS A 90 -7.55 -16.29 21.92
N ALA A 91 -8.59 -16.45 22.74
CA ALA A 91 -8.44 -16.27 24.18
C ALA A 91 -7.18 -17.05 24.61
N PRO A 92 -6.24 -16.44 25.36
CA PRO A 92 -5.10 -17.19 25.84
C PRO A 92 -5.67 -18.40 26.56
N ALA A 93 -5.32 -19.60 26.08
CA ALA A 93 -5.70 -20.82 26.77
C ALA A 93 -5.37 -20.60 28.24
N PRO A 94 -6.31 -20.87 29.17
CA PRO A 94 -6.02 -20.74 30.59
C PRO A 94 -4.83 -21.66 30.88
N TYR A 95 -3.64 -21.06 30.97
CA TYR A 95 -2.43 -21.65 31.51
C TYR A 95 -1.92 -22.88 30.73
N ALA A 96 -1.50 -22.67 29.47
CA ALA A 96 -0.33 -23.42 29.03
C ALA A 96 0.86 -22.85 29.80
N ASN A 97 1.22 -23.50 30.90
CA ASN A 97 2.37 -23.22 31.76
C ASN A 97 3.68 -23.39 30.97
N GLN A 98 3.94 -22.53 29.99
CA GLN A 98 5.22 -22.43 29.31
C GLN A 98 6.16 -21.52 30.12
N SER A 99 6.35 -21.86 31.40
CA SER A 99 7.37 -21.26 32.26
C SER A 99 7.69 -22.10 33.51
N ASP A 100 7.37 -23.40 33.48
CA ASP A 100 7.71 -24.33 34.56
C ASP A 100 8.59 -25.51 34.11
N THR A 101 9.24 -25.36 32.96
CA THR A 101 10.25 -26.32 32.47
C THR A 101 11.63 -26.12 33.08
N LEU A 102 11.87 -25.01 33.79
CA LEU A 102 13.15 -24.76 34.46
C LEU A 102 13.01 -24.97 35.96
N GLU A 103 13.91 -25.78 36.52
CA GLU A 103 14.00 -25.97 37.97
C GLU A 103 14.35 -24.62 38.65
N PRO A 104 13.90 -24.36 39.91
CA PRO A 104 14.19 -23.12 40.63
C PRO A 104 15.67 -22.67 40.62
N PRO A 105 16.69 -23.56 40.72
CA PRO A 105 18.09 -23.15 40.58
C PRO A 105 18.45 -22.64 39.17
N GLU A 106 17.82 -23.16 38.12
CA GLU A 106 18.09 -22.75 36.74
C GLU A 106 17.48 -21.36 36.47
N LYS A 107 16.29 -21.08 37.02
CA LYS A 107 15.69 -19.74 37.00
C LYS A 107 16.61 -18.72 37.69
N ALA A 108 17.18 -19.08 38.84
CA ALA A 108 18.14 -18.22 39.54
C ALA A 108 19.43 -18.01 38.72
N ALA A 109 19.94 -19.04 38.05
CA ALA A 109 21.12 -18.93 37.19
C ALA A 109 20.87 -18.01 35.98
N VAL A 110 19.68 -18.09 35.35
CA VAL A 110 19.29 -17.20 34.25
C VAL A 110 19.17 -15.75 34.73
N VAL A 111 18.53 -15.50 35.86
CA VAL A 111 18.41 -14.15 36.43
C VAL A 111 19.78 -13.57 36.80
N LEU A 112 20.68 -14.39 37.34
CA LEU A 112 22.05 -13.96 37.64
C LEU A 112 22.86 -13.69 36.37
N ALA A 113 22.63 -14.46 35.30
CA ALA A 113 23.27 -14.23 34.01
C ALA A 113 22.76 -12.93 33.32
N SER A 114 21.48 -12.59 33.48
CA SER A 114 20.89 -11.37 32.90
C SER A 114 20.93 -10.14 33.83
N ALA A 115 21.36 -10.29 35.09
CA ALA A 115 21.56 -9.21 36.04
C ALA A 115 22.36 -7.99 35.49
N PRO A 116 23.49 -8.15 34.78
CA PRO A 116 24.21 -7.00 34.23
C PRO A 116 23.42 -6.28 33.13
N GLU A 117 22.58 -6.99 32.37
CA GLU A 117 21.73 -6.39 31.33
C GLU A 117 20.64 -5.53 31.96
N TYR A 118 20.03 -5.97 33.07
CA TYR A 118 19.07 -5.16 33.80
C TYR A 118 19.69 -3.88 34.37
N GLN A 119 20.91 -3.98 34.89
CA GLN A 119 21.63 -2.80 35.39
C GLN A 119 22.03 -1.85 34.26
N ALA A 120 22.45 -2.40 33.11
CA ALA A 120 22.76 -1.61 31.91
C ALA A 120 21.50 -0.93 31.36
N ALA A 121 20.38 -1.64 31.25
CA ALA A 121 19.10 -1.10 30.77
C ALA A 121 18.54 -0.03 31.73
N SER A 122 18.64 -0.23 33.04
CA SER A 122 18.28 0.77 34.05
C SER A 122 19.15 2.04 33.91
N SER A 123 20.46 1.87 33.70
CA SER A 123 21.38 3.00 33.47
C SER A 123 21.08 3.73 32.16
N GLN A 124 20.74 3.02 31.09
CA GLN A 124 20.33 3.60 29.81
C GLN A 124 19.01 4.36 29.94
N LEU A 125 18.02 3.81 30.63
CA LEU A 125 16.74 4.48 30.88
C LEU A 125 16.92 5.73 31.74
N SER A 126 17.73 5.67 32.79
CA SER A 126 18.08 6.86 33.58
C SER A 126 18.78 7.89 32.70
N SER A 127 19.74 7.47 31.87
CA SER A 127 20.44 8.38 30.95
C SER A 127 19.52 9.02 29.91
N VAL A 128 18.47 8.33 29.46
CA VAL A 128 17.47 8.88 28.53
C VAL A 128 16.56 9.88 29.26
N MET A 129 16.16 9.57 30.49
CA MET A 129 15.38 10.47 31.34
C MET A 129 16.16 11.74 31.73
N ASP A 130 17.47 11.63 31.91
CA ASP A 130 18.37 12.74 32.22
C ASP A 130 18.74 13.57 30.97
N SER A 131 18.40 13.11 29.77
CA SER A 131 18.58 13.91 28.57
C SER A 131 17.53 15.03 28.54
N PRO A 132 17.93 16.32 28.55
CA PRO A 132 16.97 17.39 28.47
C PRO A 132 16.29 17.31 27.10
N LEU A 133 14.97 17.16 27.11
CA LEU A 133 14.16 17.33 25.91
C LEU A 133 14.53 18.69 25.30
N PRO A 134 14.87 18.75 23.99
CA PRO A 134 15.26 20.00 23.36
C PRO A 134 14.16 21.05 23.58
N ASP A 135 14.58 22.29 23.84
CA ASP A 135 13.68 23.38 24.22
C ASP A 135 12.49 23.45 23.26
N THR A 136 11.28 23.27 23.82
CA THR A 136 10.02 23.25 23.08
C THR A 136 9.83 24.52 22.24
N ALA A 137 10.43 25.66 22.65
CA ALA A 137 10.40 26.90 21.89
C ALA A 137 11.19 26.82 20.57
N THR A 138 12.22 25.98 20.48
CA THR A 138 12.96 25.77 19.23
C THR A 138 12.17 24.90 18.26
N LEU A 139 11.46 23.90 18.78
CA LEU A 139 10.61 23.01 17.99
C LEU A 139 9.39 23.74 17.44
N THR A 140 8.74 24.60 18.23
CA THR A 140 7.63 25.44 17.75
C THR A 140 8.09 26.42 16.67
N ARG A 141 9.26 27.06 16.84
CA ARG A 141 9.85 27.89 15.78
C ARG A 141 10.13 27.12 14.50
N LEU A 142 10.55 25.86 14.59
CA LEU A 142 10.75 25.01 13.41
C LEU A 142 9.41 24.71 12.72
N ILE A 143 8.35 24.48 13.49
CA ILE A 143 7.00 24.28 12.96
C ILE A 143 6.52 25.54 12.22
N ASP A 144 6.77 26.72 12.79
CA ASP A 144 6.42 28.02 12.20
C ASP A 144 7.19 28.32 10.89
N LEU A 145 8.33 27.68 10.65
CA LEU A 145 9.12 27.85 9.43
C LEU A 145 8.59 27.02 8.25
N PHE A 146 7.91 25.90 8.48
CA PHE A 146 7.34 25.06 7.40
C PHE A 146 6.47 25.83 6.38
N PRO A 147 5.52 26.70 6.78
CA PRO A 147 4.73 27.46 5.80
C PRO A 147 5.60 28.40 4.96
N ARG A 148 6.67 28.95 5.52
CA ARG A 148 7.61 29.81 4.78
C ARG A 148 8.41 29.00 3.76
N ILE A 149 8.84 27.79 4.12
CA ILE A 149 9.51 26.88 3.19
C ILE A 149 8.56 26.51 2.05
N ARG A 150 7.33 26.11 2.35
CA ARG A 150 6.33 25.72 1.35
C ARG A 150 5.99 26.85 0.37
N THR A 151 5.87 28.08 0.87
CA THR A 151 5.64 29.24 -0.02
C THR A 151 6.85 29.56 -0.90
N ALA A 152 8.07 29.35 -0.39
CA ALA A 152 9.29 29.50 -1.19
C ALA A 152 9.38 28.40 -2.27
N GLU A 153 9.05 27.15 -1.95
CA GLU A 153 9.01 26.03 -2.90
C GLU A 153 8.01 26.29 -4.03
N GLN A 154 6.80 26.75 -3.72
CA GLN A 154 5.81 27.12 -4.74
C GLN A 154 6.32 28.23 -5.66
N ARG A 155 6.99 29.25 -5.10
CA ARG A 155 7.61 30.31 -5.91
C ARG A 155 8.71 29.73 -6.79
N GLN A 156 9.56 28.86 -6.26
CA GLN A 156 10.62 28.21 -7.02
C GLN A 156 10.05 27.40 -8.19
N GLN A 157 9.00 26.60 -7.99
CA GLN A 157 8.31 25.87 -9.05
C GLN A 157 7.77 26.80 -10.13
N SER A 158 7.09 27.89 -9.74
CA SER A 158 6.60 28.87 -10.72
C SER A 158 7.72 29.56 -11.51
N GLN A 159 8.88 29.78 -10.87
CA GLN A 159 10.04 30.39 -11.51
C GLN A 159 10.73 29.42 -12.46
N THR A 160 10.85 28.14 -12.12
CA THR A 160 11.47 27.13 -13.00
C THR A 160 10.66 26.94 -14.28
N GLU A 161 9.33 26.93 -14.18
CA GLU A 161 8.43 26.88 -15.35
C GLU A 161 8.61 28.11 -16.25
N ARG A 162 8.64 29.31 -15.66
CA ARG A 162 8.86 30.56 -16.41
C ARG A 162 10.22 30.58 -17.08
N LEU A 163 11.28 30.18 -16.37
CA LEU A 163 12.63 30.10 -16.92
C LEU A 163 12.72 29.09 -18.05
N ALA A 164 12.07 27.92 -17.93
CA ALA A 164 12.00 26.95 -19.01
C ALA A 164 11.29 27.52 -20.24
N GLY A 165 10.17 28.24 -20.05
CA GLY A 165 9.46 28.92 -21.13
C GLY A 165 10.29 30.01 -21.80
N LEU A 166 10.98 30.85 -21.02
CA LEU A 166 11.87 31.90 -21.53
C LEU A 166 13.04 31.32 -22.30
N ARG A 167 13.68 30.26 -21.79
CA ARG A 167 14.79 29.57 -22.47
C ARG A 167 14.37 29.01 -23.82
N LYS A 168 13.17 28.40 -23.92
CA LYS A 168 12.64 27.93 -25.20
C LYS A 168 12.44 29.07 -26.18
N ARG A 169 11.83 30.18 -25.74
CA ARG A 169 11.59 31.36 -26.59
C ARG A 169 12.89 32.04 -27.03
N SER A 170 13.87 32.16 -26.13
CA SER A 170 15.17 32.74 -26.47
C SER A 170 15.94 31.86 -27.43
N ALA A 171 15.89 30.53 -27.28
CA ALA A 171 16.52 29.60 -28.20
C ALA A 171 15.95 29.74 -29.62
N VAL A 172 14.61 29.79 -29.77
CA VAL A 172 13.95 29.99 -31.07
C VAL A 172 14.32 31.34 -31.69
N LEU A 173 14.39 32.40 -30.89
CA LEU A 173 14.78 33.73 -31.39
C LEU A 173 16.24 33.73 -31.87
N LEU A 174 17.14 33.11 -31.10
CA LEU A 174 18.56 32.99 -31.47
C LEU A 174 18.74 32.15 -32.73
N GLU A 175 18.02 31.04 -32.86
CA GLU A 175 18.02 30.20 -34.05
C GLU A 175 17.56 31.00 -35.27
N LYS A 176 16.43 31.70 -35.17
CA LYS A 176 15.93 32.56 -36.25
C LYS A 176 16.93 33.67 -36.61
N TRP A 177 17.53 34.30 -35.61
CA TRP A 177 18.52 35.35 -35.84
C TRP A 177 19.78 34.80 -36.51
N TYR A 178 20.23 33.60 -36.13
CA TYR A 178 21.38 32.96 -36.75
C TYR A 178 21.10 32.60 -38.21
N LEU A 179 20.00 31.88 -38.48
CA LEU A 179 19.64 31.44 -39.83
C LEU A 179 19.37 32.62 -40.78
N VAL A 180 18.56 33.59 -40.35
CA VAL A 180 18.17 34.70 -41.24
C VAL A 180 19.21 35.82 -41.23
N GLY A 181 19.71 36.15 -40.04
CA GLY A 181 20.58 37.31 -39.84
C GLY A 181 22.04 37.06 -40.15
N ILE A 182 22.59 35.89 -39.78
CA ILE A 182 23.99 35.58 -40.05
C ILE A 182 24.11 34.81 -41.35
N GLU A 183 23.48 33.64 -41.45
CA GLU A 183 23.63 32.75 -42.59
C GLU A 183 23.06 33.36 -43.87
N GLY A 184 21.85 33.91 -43.83
CA GLY A 184 21.27 34.61 -44.97
C GLY A 184 22.09 35.82 -45.46
N VAL A 185 22.70 36.58 -44.53
CA VAL A 185 23.59 37.70 -44.88
C VAL A 185 24.92 37.18 -45.45
N ASN A 186 25.46 36.12 -44.88
CA ASN A 186 26.66 35.47 -45.38
C ASN A 186 26.46 34.96 -46.81
N ASP A 187 25.33 34.32 -47.12
CA ASP A 187 25.00 33.87 -48.48
C ASP A 187 24.94 35.03 -49.48
N CYS A 188 24.37 36.16 -49.07
CA CYS A 188 24.34 37.37 -49.90
C CYS A 188 25.76 37.91 -50.15
N PHE A 189 26.60 37.94 -49.11
CA PHE A 189 28.00 38.37 -49.25
C PHE A 189 28.80 37.41 -50.13
N MET A 190 28.60 36.10 -50.01
CA MET A 190 29.25 35.11 -50.85
C MET A 190 28.84 35.28 -52.32
N GLU A 191 27.55 35.49 -52.61
CA GLU A 191 27.10 35.75 -53.98
C GLU A 191 27.70 37.05 -54.54
N TRP A 192 27.79 38.09 -53.71
CA TRP A 192 28.43 39.34 -54.12
C TRP A 192 29.93 39.14 -54.40
N ASP A 193 30.63 38.39 -53.54
CA ASP A 193 32.05 38.11 -53.70
C ASP A 193 32.33 37.27 -54.97
N GLU A 194 31.47 36.29 -55.28
CA GLU A 194 31.56 35.53 -56.52
C GLU A 194 31.38 36.42 -57.77
N ARG A 195 30.41 37.34 -57.72
CA ARG A 195 30.15 38.28 -58.83
C ARG A 195 31.29 39.28 -59.00
N THR A 196 31.78 39.87 -57.92
CA THR A 196 32.92 40.82 -57.97
C THR A 196 34.17 40.11 -58.45
N PHE A 197 34.44 38.89 -57.99
CA PHE A 197 35.57 38.08 -58.44
C PHE A 197 35.48 37.70 -59.92
N ALA A 198 34.28 37.38 -60.42
CA ALA A 198 34.06 37.13 -61.84
C ALA A 198 34.35 38.38 -62.68
N VAL A 199 33.87 39.55 -62.24
CA VAL A 199 34.15 40.84 -62.91
C VAL A 199 35.65 41.17 -62.85
N GLU A 200 36.29 40.98 -61.71
CA GLU A 200 37.73 41.22 -61.53
C GLU A 200 38.55 40.35 -62.49
N LYS A 201 38.24 39.05 -62.60
CA LYS A 201 38.86 38.15 -63.58
C LYS A 201 38.74 38.65 -65.02
N VAL A 202 37.58 39.19 -65.40
CA VAL A 202 37.38 39.76 -66.74
C VAL A 202 38.22 41.01 -66.94
N ILE A 203 38.29 41.89 -65.94
CA ILE A 203 39.12 43.10 -65.97
C ILE A 203 40.60 42.72 -66.08
N GLN A 204 41.10 41.81 -65.26
CA GLN A 204 42.48 41.34 -65.30
C GLN A 204 42.84 40.74 -66.66
N ARG A 205 41.95 39.93 -67.26
CA ARG A 205 42.15 39.40 -68.62
C ARG A 205 42.23 40.50 -69.68
N ARG A 206 41.39 41.53 -69.59
CA ARG A 206 41.43 42.67 -70.52
C ARG A 206 42.69 43.51 -70.34
N GLN A 207 43.11 43.76 -69.10
CA GLN A 207 44.34 44.47 -68.80
C GLN A 207 45.56 43.73 -69.32
N ARG A 208 45.66 42.41 -69.11
CA ARG A 208 46.74 41.60 -69.68
C ARG A 208 46.80 41.69 -71.21
N ARG A 209 45.68 41.57 -71.91
CA ARG A 209 45.64 41.74 -73.38
C ARG A 209 46.07 43.13 -73.84
N ARG A 210 45.70 44.18 -73.10
CA ARG A 210 46.14 45.55 -73.42
C ARG A 210 47.65 45.70 -73.23
N GLN A 211 48.19 45.19 -72.13
CA GLN A 211 49.64 45.20 -71.87
C GLN A 211 50.40 44.40 -72.93
N GLU A 212 49.91 43.22 -73.32
CA GLU A 212 50.51 42.42 -74.40
C GLU A 212 50.47 43.15 -75.75
N ALA A 213 49.39 43.88 -76.06
CA ALA A 213 49.31 44.70 -77.27
C ALA A 213 50.26 45.90 -77.23
N GLU A 214 50.35 46.61 -76.10
CA GLU A 214 51.28 47.73 -75.91
C GLU A 214 52.75 47.28 -75.99
N VAL A 215 53.07 46.06 -75.54
CA VAL A 215 54.43 45.49 -75.64
C VAL A 215 54.76 45.02 -77.06
N LEU A 216 53.78 44.67 -77.88
CA LEU A 216 53.98 44.31 -79.29
C LEU A 216 54.07 45.53 -80.22
N GLU A 217 53.52 46.66 -79.81
CA GLU A 217 53.59 47.94 -80.54
C GLU A 217 54.85 48.78 -80.20
N ALA A 218 55.60 48.40 -79.17
CA ALA A 218 56.87 49.02 -78.75
C ALA A 218 58.09 48.23 -79.25
#